data_AF-A0AAU0UUH8-F1
#
_entry.id   AF-A0AAU0UUH8-F1
#
_cell.length_a   1.000
_cell.length_b   1.000
_cell.length_c   1.000
_cell.angle_alpha   90.00
_cell.angle_beta   90.00
_cell.angle_gamma   90.00
#
_symmetry.space_group_name_H-M   'P 1'
#
loop_
_entity.id
_entity.type
_entity.pdbx_description
1 polymer ?
#
loop_
_entity_poly.entity_id
_entity_poly.type
_entity_poly.pdbx_seq_one_letter_code
_entity_poly.pdbx_strand_id
1 'polypeptide(L)'
;MFEERLGYSITVVTRENDSIINGALESRPGGGTAIVVPAGTTTPNRHRHLVCRGLARCLYREPGHRTGRIDYSTTTEQEIEYTALFLGRHIHNAHHDRPRSGAS
;
A
#
# COMPACT_ATOMS: atom_id res chain seq x y z
N MET A 1 -18.79 23.43 -0.11
CA MET A 1 -18.52 21.98 -0.20
C MET A 1 -17.03 21.85 -0.49
N PHE A 2 -16.22 21.79 0.56
CA PHE A 2 -14.76 21.69 0.43
C PHE A 2 -14.40 20.22 0.28
N GLU A 3 -14.34 19.71 -0.95
CA GLU A 3 -13.48 18.57 -1.22
C GLU A 3 -12.06 19.12 -1.36
N GLU A 4 -11.41 19.37 -0.22
CA GLU A 4 -9.98 19.52 -0.20
C GLU A 4 -9.38 18.15 -0.54
N ARG A 5 -9.18 17.88 -1.83
CA ARG A 5 -8.29 16.80 -2.25
C ARG A 5 -6.93 17.14 -1.65
N LEU A 6 -6.54 16.43 -0.60
CA LEU A 6 -5.18 16.41 0.00
C LEU A 6 -4.14 15.84 -1.00
N GLY A 7 -4.31 16.14 -2.29
CA GLY A 7 -4.15 15.23 -3.42
C GLY A 7 -2.71 15.09 -3.86
N TYR A 8 -1.90 14.37 -3.10
CA TYR A 8 -0.75 13.70 -3.68
C TYR A 8 -1.25 12.47 -4.44
N SER A 9 -0.93 12.38 -5.73
CA SER A 9 -1.24 11.18 -6.51
C SER A 9 -0.40 10.02 -6.00
N ILE A 10 -1.07 8.95 -5.55
CA ILE A 10 -0.42 7.71 -5.17
C ILE A 10 -0.55 6.72 -6.32
N THR A 11 0.56 6.24 -6.85
CA THR A 11 0.61 5.22 -7.91
C THR A 11 1.20 3.94 -7.38
N VAL A 12 0.66 2.78 -7.76
CA VAL A 12 1.31 1.49 -7.49
C VAL A 12 2.20 1.15 -8.69
N VAL A 13 3.48 0.87 -8.45
CA VAL A 13 4.43 0.47 -9.49
C VAL A 13 5.01 -0.89 -9.17
N THR A 14 5.11 -1.74 -10.18
CA THR A 14 5.75 -3.06 -10.08
C THR A 14 7.23 -2.94 -10.41
N ARG A 15 8.09 -3.63 -9.66
CA ARG A 15 9.52 -3.76 -9.94
C ARG A 15 9.98 -5.19 -9.79
N GLU A 16 10.91 -5.62 -10.62
CA GLU A 16 11.54 -6.95 -10.54
C GLU A 16 12.51 -7.09 -9.34
N ASN A 17 12.79 -5.97 -8.65
CA ASN A 17 13.73 -5.96 -7.54
C ASN A 17 13.06 -6.31 -6.20
N ASP A 18 13.27 -7.56 -5.77
CA ASP A 18 12.89 -8.07 -4.46
C ASP A 18 13.59 -7.36 -3.28
N SER A 19 14.61 -6.52 -3.51
CA SER A 19 15.15 -5.71 -2.40
C SER A 19 14.19 -4.61 -1.96
N ILE A 20 13.14 -4.28 -2.74
CA ILE A 20 12.13 -3.28 -2.39
C ILE A 20 10.85 -3.99 -1.96
N ILE A 21 10.99 -5.05 -1.16
CA ILE A 21 9.88 -5.73 -0.49
C ILE A 21 9.30 -4.77 0.59
N ASN A 22 7.99 -4.84 0.85
CA ASN A 22 7.24 -4.11 1.92
C ASN A 22 6.57 -2.77 1.58
N GLY A 23 6.23 -2.53 0.31
CA GLY A 23 5.41 -1.36 -0.05
C GLY A 23 6.15 -0.04 0.19
N ALA A 24 7.46 -0.02 -0.03
CA ALA A 24 8.27 1.19 0.12
C ALA A 24 7.78 2.31 -0.79
N LEU A 25 8.01 3.55 -0.37
CA LEU A 25 7.64 4.75 -1.11
C LEU A 25 8.82 5.27 -1.91
N GLU A 26 8.53 5.69 -3.14
CA GLU A 26 9.45 6.41 -3.99
C GLU A 26 8.82 7.72 -4.46
N SER A 27 9.56 8.82 -4.32
CA SER A 27 9.16 10.09 -4.92
C SER A 27 9.27 9.99 -6.44
N ARG A 28 8.24 10.45 -7.14
CA ARG A 28 8.18 10.49 -8.60
C ARG A 28 8.54 11.88 -9.11
N PRO A 29 9.18 11.98 -10.29
CA PRO A 29 9.27 13.24 -11.02
C PRO A 29 7.86 13.83 -11.21
N GLY A 30 7.67 15.10 -10.83
CA GLY A 30 6.35 15.75 -10.87
C GLY A 30 5.56 15.71 -9.55
N GLY A 31 6.15 15.24 -8.44
CA GLY A 31 5.60 15.43 -7.09
C GLY A 31 4.65 14.33 -6.59
N GLY A 32 4.49 13.23 -7.33
CA GLY A 32 3.72 12.07 -6.90
C GLY A 32 4.51 11.10 -6.01
N THR A 33 3.80 10.20 -5.33
CA THR A 33 4.39 9.12 -4.54
C THR A 33 4.05 7.78 -5.17
N ALA A 34 5.06 6.93 -5.37
CA ALA A 34 4.87 5.58 -5.84
C ALA A 34 5.03 4.57 -4.71
N ILE A 35 4.07 3.66 -4.58
CA ILE A 35 4.19 2.45 -3.76
C ILE A 35 4.82 1.38 -4.64
N VAL A 36 5.98 0.87 -4.23
CA VAL A 36 6.71 -0.15 -4.97
C VAL A 36 6.29 -1.54 -4.48
N VAL A 37 5.93 -2.41 -5.42
CA VAL A 37 5.60 -3.82 -5.16
C VAL A 37 6.36 -4.73 -6.13
N PRO A 38 6.69 -5.98 -5.74
CA PRO A 38 7.42 -6.88 -6.62
C PRO A 38 6.56 -7.36 -7.80
N ALA A 39 7.15 -7.33 -8.99
CA ALA A 39 6.64 -8.01 -10.17
C ALA A 39 6.56 -9.52 -9.90
N GLY A 40 5.49 -10.18 -10.37
CA GLY A 40 5.33 -11.61 -10.16
C GLY A 40 4.79 -12.03 -8.78
N THR A 41 4.30 -11.10 -7.96
CA THR A 41 3.50 -11.48 -6.78
C THR A 41 2.17 -12.09 -7.23
N THR A 42 2.15 -13.40 -7.46
CA THR A 42 0.97 -14.16 -7.92
C THR A 42 -0.03 -14.44 -6.80
N THR A 43 0.39 -14.36 -5.53
CA THR A 43 -0.50 -14.50 -4.37
C THR A 43 -1.29 -13.21 -4.17
N PRO A 44 -2.61 -13.17 -4.45
CA PRO A 44 -3.39 -11.92 -4.44
C PRO A 44 -3.40 -11.22 -3.07
N ASN A 45 -3.37 -12.01 -2.00
CA ASN A 45 -3.35 -11.49 -0.62
C ASN A 45 -2.02 -10.78 -0.31
N ARG A 46 -0.90 -11.28 -0.83
CA ARG A 46 0.42 -10.66 -0.62
C ARG A 46 0.53 -9.33 -1.36
N HIS A 47 0.11 -9.29 -2.63
CA HIS A 47 0.13 -8.03 -3.40
C HIS A 47 -0.72 -6.95 -2.71
N ARG A 48 -1.96 -7.30 -2.34
CA ARG A 48 -2.87 -6.38 -1.65
C ARG A 48 -2.28 -5.87 -0.34
N HIS A 49 -1.70 -6.76 0.47
CA HIS A 49 -1.08 -6.37 1.74
C HIS A 49 0.07 -5.38 1.52
N LEU A 50 0.93 -5.60 0.52
CA LEU A 50 2.02 -4.68 0.20
C LEU A 50 1.52 -3.30 -0.24
N VAL A 51 0.45 -3.24 -1.04
CA VAL A 51 -0.20 -1.97 -1.39
C VAL A 51 -0.77 -1.28 -0.14
N CYS A 52 -1.46 -2.01 0.73
CA CYS A 52 -2.01 -1.47 1.97
C CYS A 52 -0.92 -0.95 2.90
N ARG A 53 0.24 -1.64 2.95
CA ARG A 53 1.39 -1.20 3.73
C ARG A 53 2.01 0.08 3.15
N GLY A 54 2.09 0.20 1.82
CA GLY A 54 2.49 1.46 1.18
C GLY A 54 1.51 2.61 1.45
N LEU A 55 0.21 2.34 1.48
CA LEU A 55 -0.79 3.34 1.86
C LEU A 55 -0.63 3.77 3.33
N ALA A 56 -0.42 2.82 4.24
CA ALA A 56 -0.11 3.13 5.63
C ALA A 56 1.14 4.01 5.73
N ARG A 57 2.23 3.62 5.05
CA ARG A 57 3.44 4.44 4.92
C ARG A 57 3.18 5.87 4.45
N CYS A 58 2.29 6.07 3.47
CA CYS A 58 1.89 7.41 3.04
C CYS A 58 1.21 8.21 4.16
N LEU A 59 0.34 7.57 4.95
CA LEU A 59 -0.35 8.21 6.09
C LEU A 59 0.64 8.63 7.18
N TYR A 60 1.63 7.78 7.49
CA TYR A 60 2.67 8.06 8.48
C TYR A 60 3.84 8.89 7.94
N ARG A 61 3.88 9.17 6.62
CA ARG A 61 4.99 9.83 5.91
C ARG A 61 6.33 9.09 6.06
N GLU A 62 6.27 7.76 6.09
CA GLU A 62 7.41 6.89 6.31
C GLU A 62 7.80 6.16 5.02
N PRO A 63 8.97 6.41 4.42
CA PRO A 63 9.29 5.86 3.09
C PRO A 63 9.51 4.35 3.10
N GLY A 64 9.78 3.74 4.25
CA GLY A 64 10.12 2.33 4.38
C GLY A 64 11.53 2.00 3.96
N HIS A 65 12.03 0.87 4.44
CA HIS A 65 13.42 0.48 4.26
C HIS A 65 13.69 0.04 2.81
N ARG A 66 14.64 0.69 2.13
CA ARG A 66 14.97 0.42 0.71
C ARG A 66 15.58 -0.96 0.43
N THR A 67 16.01 -1.66 1.48
CA THR A 67 16.49 -3.05 1.38
C THR A 67 15.42 -4.09 1.68
N GLY A 68 14.17 -3.65 1.92
CA GLY A 68 13.04 -4.54 2.10
C GLY A 68 13.07 -5.34 3.40
N ARG A 69 13.88 -4.89 4.37
CA ARG A 69 13.87 -5.41 5.74
C ARG A 69 12.82 -4.66 6.54
N ILE A 70 12.00 -5.42 7.25
CA ILE A 70 11.05 -4.87 8.22
C ILE A 70 11.74 -4.88 9.57
N ASP A 71 11.74 -3.73 10.24
CA ASP A 71 12.24 -3.62 11.60
C ASP A 71 11.08 -3.37 12.58
N TYR A 72 10.50 -4.47 13.07
CA TYR A 72 9.43 -4.44 14.06
C TYR A 72 9.89 -4.02 15.47
N SER A 73 11.18 -3.72 15.69
CA SER A 73 11.61 -3.17 16.97
C SER A 73 11.13 -1.72 17.17
N THR A 74 10.75 -1.05 16.08
CA THR A 74 10.23 0.32 16.10
C THR A 74 8.70 0.32 16.21
N THR A 75 8.16 1.18 17.08
CA THR A 75 6.70 1.35 17.22
C THR A 75 6.05 1.76 15.91
N THR A 76 6.69 2.64 15.14
CA THR A 76 6.19 3.11 13.85
C THR A 76 5.97 1.98 12.86
N GLU A 77 6.91 1.03 12.76
CA GLU A 77 6.76 -0.08 11.81
C GLU A 77 5.66 -1.07 12.26
N GLN A 78 5.45 -1.23 13.57
CA GLN A 78 4.31 -1.99 14.11
C GLN A 78 2.97 -1.31 13.78
N GLU A 79 2.88 0.01 13.93
CA GLU A 79 1.67 0.79 13.61
C GLU A 79 1.36 0.77 12.11
N ILE A 80 2.38 0.89 11.27
CA ILE A 80 2.27 0.74 9.81
C ILE A 80 1.71 -0.64 9.47
N GLU A 81 2.21 -1.70 10.12
CA GLU A 81 1.75 -3.05 9.87
C GLU A 81 0.31 -3.29 10.32
N TYR A 82 -0.04 -2.83 11.51
CA TYR A 82 -1.40 -2.91 12.01
C TYR A 82 -2.39 -2.17 11.09
N THR A 83 -2.00 -0.98 10.64
CA THR A 83 -2.79 -0.18 9.68
C THR A 83 -2.95 -0.91 8.35
N ALA A 84 -1.88 -1.52 7.83
CA ALA A 84 -1.90 -2.29 6.58
C ALA A 84 -2.87 -3.48 6.66
N LEU A 85 -2.85 -4.22 7.77
CA LEU A 85 -3.77 -5.34 8.01
C LEU A 85 -5.23 -4.87 8.08
N PHE A 86 -5.49 -3.77 8.80
CA PHE A 86 -6.82 -3.20 8.91
C PHE A 86 -7.37 -2.74 7.54
N LEU A 87 -6.57 -2.00 6.77
CA LEU A 87 -6.91 -1.58 5.40
C LEU A 87 -7.18 -2.77 4.49
N GLY A 88 -6.32 -3.80 4.55
CA GLY A 88 -6.48 -5.01 3.75
C GLY A 88 -7.79 -5.73 4.03
N ARG A 89 -8.18 -5.84 5.32
CA ARG A 89 -9.45 -6.42 5.74
C ARG A 89 -10.65 -5.57 5.30
N HIS A 90 -10.57 -4.26 5.47
CA HIS A 90 -11.63 -3.35 5.04
C HIS A 90 -11.90 -3.47 3.53
N ILE A 91 -10.84 -3.46 2.71
CA ILE A 91 -10.94 -3.65 1.26
C ILE A 91 -11.52 -5.02 0.92
N HIS A 92 -11.05 -6.09 1.59
CA HIS A 92 -11.59 -7.44 1.38
C HIS A 92 -13.10 -7.51 1.62
N ASN A 93 -13.57 -6.99 2.75
CA ASN A 93 -14.99 -6.97 3.09
C ASN A 93 -15.81 -6.10 2.11
N ALA A 94 -15.31 -4.91 1.76
CA ALA A 94 -15.97 -4.04 0.79
C ALA A 94 -16.13 -4.68 -0.61
N HIS A 95 -15.23 -5.60 -0.99
CA HIS A 95 -15.36 -6.39 -2.21
C HIS A 95 -16.40 -7.52 -2.08
N HIS A 96 -16.61 -8.07 -0.89
CA HIS A 96 -17.62 -9.09 -0.63
C HIS A 96 -19.03 -8.50 -0.49
N ASP A 97 -19.16 -7.28 0.03
CA ASP A 97 -20.44 -6.60 0.26
C ASP A 97 -21.01 -5.91 -0.99
N ARG A 98 -20.31 -5.95 -2.14
CA ARG A 98 -20.88 -5.51 -3.41
C ARG A 98 -21.91 -6.54 -3.89
N PRO A 99 -23.21 -6.24 -3.92
CA PRO A 99 -24.18 -7.12 -4.56
C PRO A 99 -23.79 -7.28 -6.03
N ARG A 100 -23.98 -8.49 -6.58
CA ARG A 100 -23.89 -8.74 -8.03
C ARG A 100 -25.04 -7.98 -8.72
N SER A 101 -24.94 -6.67 -8.86
CA SER A 101 -25.83 -5.89 -9.70
C SER A 101 -25.39 -6.10 -11.16
N GLY A 102 -25.98 -7.10 -11.81
CA GLY A 102 -25.67 -7.41 -13.20
C GLY A 102 -26.12 -8.78 -13.64
N ALA A 103 -27.39 -9.11 -13.44
CA ALA A 103 -28.11 -10.10 -14.22
C ALA A 103 -29.54 -9.60 -14.39
N SER A 104 -29.76 -8.85 -15.47
CA SER A 104 -31.07 -8.56 -16.05
C SER A 104 -30.92 -8.66 -17.55
#